data_AF-A0A058ZB94-F1
#
_entry.id   AF-A0A058ZB94-F1
#
_cell.length_a   1.000
_cell.length_b   1.000
_cell.length_c   1.000
_cell.angle_alpha   90.00
_cell.angle_beta   90.00
_cell.angle_gamma   90.00
#
_symmetry.space_group_name_H-M   'P 1'
#
loop_
_entity.id
_entity.type
_entity.pdbx_description
1 polymer ?
#
loop_
_entity_poly.entity_id
_entity_poly.type
_entity_poly.pdbx_seq_one_letter_code
_entity_poly.pdbx_strand_id
1 'polypeptide(L)'
;MASDRPNLTDDQILSIVFDEDPASTPAASANDLDAVDFEMAPIPAEVKDKHLRIISLAASGKLDEALPQLVALTQEHPTFAGAFNDLAQTYRLLRREEDAMGALDLAIELLTKGASGTPVLIQAEDRKKVLAAAFTQRAMLRRFLGGASEEADELARVDFERAAALGSEFAKREAAKLHPIAKLCDSMVSQMMKDYRATLGGAPGPACSRPSDGN
;
A
#
# COMPACT_ATOMS: atom_id res chain seq x y z
N MET A 1 -2.80 25.97 48.13
CA MET A 1 -2.81 26.42 46.72
C MET A 1 -3.56 25.36 45.94
N ALA A 2 -4.83 25.63 45.60
CA ALA A 2 -5.67 24.70 44.86
C ALA A 2 -5.16 24.63 43.42
N SER A 3 -4.74 23.44 42.99
CA SER A 3 -4.31 23.18 41.62
C SER A 3 -5.55 23.17 40.74
N ASP A 4 -5.73 24.25 39.99
CA ASP A 4 -6.77 24.42 38.98
C ASP A 4 -6.44 23.47 37.83
N ARG A 5 -7.01 22.25 37.88
CA ARG A 5 -6.85 21.27 36.79
C ARG A 5 -7.90 21.60 35.73
N PRO A 6 -7.50 21.87 34.48
CA PRO A 6 -8.46 22.16 33.42
C PRO A 6 -9.40 20.98 33.24
N ASN A 7 -10.70 21.26 33.15
CA ASN A 7 -11.75 20.26 32.94
C ASN A 7 -11.75 19.88 31.46
N LEU A 8 -10.76 19.07 31.07
CA LEU A 8 -10.59 18.56 29.72
C LEU A 8 -11.65 17.48 29.46
N THR A 9 -12.29 17.56 28.31
CA THR A 9 -13.17 16.49 27.82
C THR A 9 -12.34 15.25 27.49
N ASP A 10 -12.95 14.05 27.56
CA ASP A 10 -12.28 12.78 27.22
C ASP A 10 -11.58 12.87 25.85
N ASP A 11 -12.20 13.51 24.86
CA ASP A 11 -11.60 13.74 23.54
C ASP A 11 -10.32 14.59 23.60
N GLN A 12 -10.27 15.62 24.45
CA GLN A 12 -9.09 16.47 24.64
C GLN A 12 -8.00 15.77 25.43
N ILE A 13 -8.37 14.88 26.36
CA ILE A 13 -7.41 14.07 27.11
C ILE A 13 -6.79 13.03 26.16
N LEU A 14 -7.61 12.38 25.32
CA LEU A 14 -7.13 11.42 24.34
C LEU A 14 -6.21 12.08 23.31
N SER A 15 -6.54 13.29 22.87
CA SER A 15 -5.65 14.09 22.02
C SER A 15 -4.31 14.35 22.74
N ILE A 16 -4.29 14.86 23.97
CA ILE A 16 -3.03 15.12 24.68
C ILE A 16 -2.20 13.85 24.95
N VAL A 17 -2.84 12.72 25.20
CA VAL A 17 -2.17 11.45 25.54
C VAL A 17 -1.68 10.68 24.30
N PHE A 18 -2.35 10.86 23.15
CA PHE A 18 -2.10 10.09 21.93
C PHE A 18 -1.72 10.95 20.70
N ASP A 19 -1.71 12.29 20.79
CA ASP A 19 -1.26 13.19 19.71
C ASP A 19 0.27 13.28 19.63
N GLU A 20 1.02 12.89 20.66
CA GLU A 20 2.44 12.57 20.49
C GLU A 20 2.54 11.19 19.87
N ASP A 21 2.40 11.17 18.55
CA ASP A 21 2.67 10.02 17.70
C ASP A 21 4.19 9.77 17.69
N PRO A 22 4.76 8.78 18.43
CA PRO A 22 6.16 8.40 18.22
C PRO A 22 6.37 7.78 16.83
N ALA A 23 5.29 7.53 16.08
CA ALA A 23 5.29 7.12 14.69
C ALA A 23 5.39 8.29 13.69
N SER A 24 5.39 9.55 14.15
CA SER A 24 5.93 10.67 13.36
C SER A 24 7.47 10.60 13.29
N THR A 25 8.02 9.44 12.90
CA THR A 25 9.07 9.51 11.88
C THR A 25 8.52 10.34 10.72
N PRO A 26 9.29 11.23 10.08
CA PRO A 26 8.80 11.90 8.89
C PRO A 26 8.60 10.83 7.81
N ALA A 27 7.41 10.23 7.77
CA ALA A 27 6.81 9.77 6.54
C ALA A 27 6.97 10.98 5.63
N ALA A 28 7.74 10.81 4.56
CA ALA A 28 8.05 11.87 3.60
C ALA A 28 6.79 12.72 3.45
N SER A 29 6.89 13.98 3.89
CA SER A 29 5.75 14.86 4.02
C SER A 29 4.98 14.79 2.71
N ALA A 30 3.64 14.77 2.76
CA ALA A 30 2.82 14.78 1.54
C ALA A 30 3.24 15.89 0.55
N ASN A 31 3.94 16.93 1.04
CA ASN A 31 4.54 17.99 0.24
C ASN A 31 5.67 17.55 -0.69
N ASP A 32 6.46 16.52 -0.35
CA ASP A 32 7.64 16.10 -1.14
C ASP A 32 7.24 15.39 -2.45
N LEU A 33 6.03 14.82 -2.53
CA LEU A 33 5.52 14.14 -3.74
C LEU A 33 4.75 15.08 -4.68
N ASP A 34 4.42 16.28 -4.21
CA ASP A 34 3.65 17.27 -4.96
C ASP A 34 4.54 18.25 -5.74
N ALA A 35 5.68 18.63 -5.16
CA ALA A 35 6.69 19.45 -5.82
C ALA A 35 7.61 18.58 -6.70
N VAL A 36 7.39 18.61 -8.01
CA VAL A 36 8.24 17.94 -8.99
C VAL A 36 8.97 18.97 -9.85
N ASP A 37 10.30 18.83 -9.95
CA ASP A 37 11.17 19.68 -10.78
C ASP A 37 11.53 18.95 -12.09
N PHE A 38 10.52 18.50 -12.83
CA PHE A 38 10.70 17.92 -14.15
C PHE A 38 9.53 18.27 -15.07
N GLU A 39 9.81 18.30 -16.37
CA GLU A 39 8.80 18.59 -17.38
C GLU A 39 7.89 17.38 -17.63
N MET A 40 6.58 17.63 -17.67
CA MET A 40 5.58 16.65 -18.09
C MET A 40 5.00 17.07 -19.45
N ALA A 41 4.77 16.10 -20.32
CA ALA A 41 4.14 16.32 -21.60
C ALA A 41 2.91 15.40 -21.77
N PRO A 42 1.86 15.89 -22.46
CA PRO A 42 0.70 15.06 -22.75
C PRO A 42 1.10 13.88 -23.64
N ILE A 43 0.44 12.75 -23.42
CA ILE A 43 0.67 11.54 -24.20
C ILE A 43 0.09 11.76 -25.61
N PRO A 44 0.88 11.57 -26.70
CA PRO A 44 0.35 11.68 -28.05
C PRO A 44 -0.84 10.74 -28.28
N ALA A 45 -1.86 11.18 -29.02
CA ALA A 45 -3.11 10.43 -29.19
C ALA A 45 -2.87 9.02 -29.77
N GLU A 46 -1.98 8.91 -30.75
CA GLU A 46 -1.60 7.63 -31.37
C GLU A 46 -0.98 6.66 -30.36
N VAL A 47 -0.10 7.16 -29.48
CA VAL A 47 0.56 6.39 -28.42
C VAL A 47 -0.46 5.96 -27.37
N LYS A 48 -1.37 6.86 -26.99
CA LYS A 48 -2.46 6.57 -26.04
C LYS A 48 -3.40 5.51 -26.59
N ASP A 49 -3.80 5.61 -27.85
CA ASP A 49 -4.70 4.64 -28.50
C ASP A 49 -4.03 3.27 -28.65
N LYS A 50 -2.74 3.25 -29.03
CA LYS A 50 -1.94 2.02 -29.06
C LYS A 50 -1.88 1.39 -27.67
N HIS A 51 -1.59 2.17 -26.63
CA HIS A 51 -1.54 1.70 -25.26
C HIS A 51 -2.87 1.09 -24.80
N LEU A 52 -3.99 1.77 -25.03
CA LEU A 52 -5.33 1.29 -24.64
C LEU A 52 -5.70 -0.03 -25.33
N ARG A 53 -5.34 -0.21 -26.60
CA ARG A 53 -5.54 -1.50 -27.29
C ARG A 53 -4.74 -2.62 -26.65
N ILE A 54 -3.50 -2.37 -26.26
CA ILE A 54 -2.66 -3.38 -25.63
C ILE A 54 -3.17 -3.73 -24.23
N ILE A 55 -3.61 -2.75 -23.43
CA ILE A 55 -4.23 -3.00 -22.13
C ILE A 55 -5.52 -3.82 -22.30
N SER A 56 -6.34 -3.49 -23.29
CA SER A 56 -7.57 -4.26 -23.57
C SER A 56 -7.24 -5.71 -23.93
N LEU A 57 -6.14 -5.95 -24.65
CA LEU A 57 -5.66 -7.28 -24.96
C LEU A 57 -5.21 -8.03 -23.69
N ALA A 58 -4.41 -7.40 -22.84
CA ALA A 58 -3.98 -7.97 -21.56
C ALA A 58 -5.17 -8.29 -20.64
N ALA A 59 -6.14 -7.37 -20.54
CA ALA A 59 -7.36 -7.53 -19.74
C ALA A 59 -8.24 -8.69 -20.23
N SER A 60 -8.17 -9.04 -21.52
CA SER A 60 -8.84 -10.22 -22.09
C SER A 60 -8.12 -11.55 -21.81
N GLY A 61 -7.01 -11.53 -21.07
CA GLY A 61 -6.22 -12.71 -20.72
C GLY A 61 -5.18 -13.09 -21.78
N LYS A 62 -5.06 -12.35 -22.88
CA LYS A 62 -4.09 -12.57 -23.96
C LYS A 62 -2.72 -11.97 -23.62
N LEU A 63 -2.15 -12.41 -22.50
CA LEU A 63 -0.94 -11.84 -21.92
C LEU A 63 0.29 -12.06 -22.82
N ASP A 64 0.38 -13.21 -23.49
CA ASP A 64 1.49 -13.55 -24.40
C ASP A 64 1.55 -12.65 -25.64
N GLU A 65 0.39 -12.14 -26.10
CA GLU A 65 0.32 -11.18 -27.21
C GLU A 65 0.52 -9.73 -26.73
N ALA A 66 0.03 -9.41 -25.53
CA ALA A 66 0.09 -8.06 -24.97
C ALA A 66 1.49 -7.68 -24.48
N LEU A 67 2.19 -8.62 -23.84
CA LEU A 67 3.51 -8.39 -23.27
C LEU A 67 4.53 -7.84 -24.30
N PRO A 68 4.79 -8.48 -25.45
CA PRO A 68 5.78 -7.98 -26.40
C PRO A 68 5.40 -6.60 -26.95
N GLN A 69 4.10 -6.30 -27.05
CA GLN A 69 3.63 -4.98 -27.49
C GLN A 69 3.83 -3.90 -26.41
N LEU A 70 3.62 -4.22 -25.12
CA LEU A 70 3.95 -3.31 -24.02
C LEU A 70 5.45 -3.06 -23.94
N VAL A 71 6.28 -4.11 -24.08
CA VAL A 71 7.74 -3.97 -24.10
C VAL A 71 8.17 -3.04 -25.24
N ALA A 72 7.69 -3.28 -26.45
CA ALA A 72 7.97 -2.40 -27.60
C ALA A 72 7.52 -0.95 -27.34
N LEU A 73 6.33 -0.76 -26.75
CA LEU A 73 5.83 0.58 -26.40
C LEU A 73 6.75 1.30 -25.41
N THR A 74 7.25 0.62 -24.38
CA THR A 74 8.19 1.21 -23.41
C THR A 74 9.58 1.48 -23.99
N GLN A 75 10.00 0.73 -25.03
CA GLN A 75 11.24 1.00 -25.75
C GLN A 75 11.11 2.20 -26.70
N GLU A 76 9.97 2.31 -27.39
CA GLU A 76 9.64 3.45 -28.26
C GLU A 76 9.44 4.74 -27.43
N HIS A 77 8.86 4.62 -26.24
CA HIS A 77 8.52 5.73 -25.36
C HIS A 77 9.04 5.50 -23.93
N PRO A 78 10.36 5.65 -23.70
CA PRO A 78 11.00 5.34 -22.42
C PRO A 78 10.61 6.28 -21.27
N THR A 79 9.91 7.38 -21.56
CA THR A 79 9.40 8.32 -20.55
C THR A 79 7.90 8.13 -20.27
N PHE A 80 7.26 7.12 -20.85
CA PHE A 80 5.84 6.84 -20.63
C PHE A 80 5.60 6.00 -19.36
N ALA A 81 5.49 6.68 -18.22
CA ALA A 81 5.35 6.04 -16.91
C ALA A 81 4.13 5.11 -16.79
N GLY A 82 3.01 5.44 -17.44
CA GLY A 82 1.81 4.59 -17.45
C GLY A 82 2.05 3.21 -18.05
N ALA A 83 2.80 3.14 -19.17
CA ALA A 83 3.12 1.89 -19.82
C ALA A 83 3.97 0.95 -18.96
N PHE A 84 4.89 1.49 -18.16
CA PHE A 84 5.66 0.68 -17.20
C PHE A 84 4.80 0.09 -16.09
N ASN A 85 3.74 0.80 -15.66
CA ASN A 85 2.81 0.30 -14.66
C ASN A 85 1.98 -0.88 -15.18
N ASP A 86 1.47 -0.76 -16.41
CA ASP A 86 0.72 -1.84 -17.08
C ASP A 86 1.63 -3.01 -17.48
N LEU A 87 2.89 -2.73 -17.82
CA LEU A 87 3.92 -3.74 -18.05
C LEU A 87 4.21 -4.53 -16.77
N ALA A 88 4.35 -3.87 -15.63
CA ALA A 88 4.53 -4.53 -14.34
C ALA A 88 3.34 -5.43 -13.98
N GLN A 89 2.11 -4.95 -14.17
CA GLN A 89 0.91 -5.76 -13.94
C GLN A 89 0.88 -6.99 -14.85
N THR A 90 1.26 -6.83 -16.12
CA THR A 90 1.35 -7.94 -17.08
C THR A 90 2.41 -8.96 -16.67
N TYR A 91 3.59 -8.51 -16.24
CA TYR A 91 4.63 -9.39 -15.70
C TYR A 91 4.18 -10.14 -14.45
N ARG A 92 3.46 -9.48 -13.52
CA ARG A 92 2.90 -10.15 -12.33
C ARG A 92 1.92 -11.25 -12.71
N LEU A 93 1.05 -11.01 -13.68
CA LEU A 93 0.09 -12.04 -14.16
C LEU A 93 0.81 -13.22 -14.83
N LEU A 94 1.96 -12.97 -15.46
CA LEU A 94 2.82 -13.98 -16.06
C LEU A 94 3.83 -14.60 -15.08
N ARG A 95 3.77 -14.29 -13.78
CA ARG A 95 4.68 -14.81 -12.75
C ARG A 95 6.15 -14.50 -13.03
N ARG A 96 6.38 -13.25 -13.46
CA ARG A 96 7.71 -12.66 -13.71
C ARG A 96 7.94 -11.52 -12.72
N GLU A 97 8.05 -11.88 -11.45
CA GLU A 97 8.03 -10.92 -10.35
C GLU A 97 9.24 -9.95 -10.35
N GLU A 98 10.42 -10.42 -10.76
CA GLU A 98 11.63 -9.58 -10.86
C GLU A 98 11.49 -8.50 -11.94
N ASP A 99 10.97 -8.87 -13.11
CA ASP A 99 10.69 -7.94 -14.20
C ASP A 99 9.61 -6.92 -13.81
N ALA A 100 8.60 -7.37 -13.05
CA ALA A 100 7.56 -6.49 -12.53
C ALA A 100 8.14 -5.46 -11.54
N MET A 101 9.04 -5.87 -10.64
CA MET A 101 9.72 -4.95 -9.73
C MET A 101 10.49 -3.88 -10.50
N GLY A 102 11.29 -4.27 -11.50
CA GLY A 102 12.05 -3.34 -12.33
C GLY A 102 11.17 -2.33 -13.07
N ALA A 103 10.05 -2.79 -13.64
CA ALA A 103 9.11 -1.90 -14.31
C ALA A 103 8.44 -0.90 -13.33
N LEU A 104 8.10 -1.33 -12.11
CA LEU A 104 7.54 -0.44 -11.09
C LEU A 104 8.56 0.60 -10.61
N ASP A 105 9.82 0.20 -10.44
CA ASP A 105 10.89 1.11 -10.03
C ASP A 105 11.12 2.20 -11.08
N LEU A 106 11.12 1.84 -12.36
CA LEU A 106 11.20 2.80 -13.47
C LEU A 106 9.99 3.75 -13.50
N ALA A 107 8.77 3.22 -13.32
CA ALA A 107 7.57 4.05 -13.28
C ALA A 107 7.63 5.08 -12.14
N ILE A 108 8.06 4.66 -10.95
CA ILE A 108 8.19 5.53 -9.78
C ILE A 108 9.31 6.54 -9.99
N GLU A 109 10.45 6.14 -10.54
CA GLU A 109 11.58 7.03 -10.83
C GLU A 109 11.17 8.14 -11.81
N LEU A 110 10.52 7.79 -12.92
CA LEU A 110 10.00 8.76 -13.88
C LEU A 110 9.05 9.77 -13.23
N LEU A 111 8.19 9.32 -12.33
CA LEU A 111 7.16 10.16 -11.70
C LEU A 111 7.63 10.93 -10.47
N THR A 112 8.87 10.70 -10.00
CA THR A 112 9.44 11.38 -8.84
C THR A 112 10.67 12.21 -9.19
N LYS A 113 11.51 11.74 -10.11
CA LYS A 113 12.74 12.41 -10.54
C LYS A 113 12.72 12.92 -11.98
N GLY A 114 11.76 12.45 -12.78
CA GLY A 114 11.69 12.77 -14.21
C GLY A 114 12.66 11.95 -15.06
N ALA A 115 12.85 12.38 -16.30
CA ALA A 115 13.84 11.84 -17.22
C ALA A 115 14.78 12.96 -17.69
N SER A 116 16.07 12.66 -17.82
CA SER A 116 17.05 13.67 -18.22
C SER A 116 16.81 14.11 -19.67
N GLY A 117 16.60 15.42 -19.88
CA GLY A 117 16.49 16.02 -21.20
C GLY A 117 15.26 15.61 -22.02
N THR A 118 14.29 14.90 -21.41
CA THR A 118 13.06 14.47 -22.08
C THR A 118 11.87 14.58 -21.14
N PRO A 119 10.75 15.20 -21.56
CA PRO A 119 9.55 15.26 -20.74
C PRO A 119 8.97 13.87 -20.43
N VAL A 120 8.45 13.72 -19.23
CA VAL A 120 7.71 12.53 -18.81
C VAL A 120 6.35 12.53 -19.49
N LEU A 121 6.04 11.47 -20.24
CA LEU A 121 4.76 11.35 -20.94
C LEU A 121 3.68 10.93 -19.95
N ILE A 122 2.93 11.91 -19.45
CA ILE A 122 1.81 11.72 -18.55
C ILE A 122 0.92 12.96 -18.51
N GLN A 123 -0.38 12.75 -18.33
CA GLN A 123 -1.31 13.82 -18.01
C GLN A 123 -1.10 14.26 -16.55
N ALA A 124 -0.98 15.56 -16.29
CA ALA A 124 -0.68 16.07 -14.95
C ALA A 124 -1.71 15.62 -13.90
N GLU A 125 -2.99 15.58 -14.28
CA GLU A 125 -4.12 15.11 -13.46
C GLU A 125 -4.05 13.61 -13.13
N ASP A 126 -3.37 12.81 -13.94
CA ASP A 126 -3.24 11.37 -13.75
C ASP A 126 -1.97 10.98 -13.00
N ARG A 127 -1.01 11.90 -12.84
CA ARG A 127 0.28 11.64 -12.16
C ARG A 127 0.10 10.97 -10.80
N LYS A 128 -0.70 11.58 -9.92
CA LYS A 128 -0.92 11.07 -8.55
C LYS A 128 -1.51 9.67 -8.58
N LYS A 129 -2.46 9.40 -9.49
CA LYS A 129 -3.12 8.10 -9.62
C LYS A 129 -2.15 7.02 -10.10
N VAL A 130 -1.37 7.30 -11.15
CA VAL A 130 -0.40 6.34 -11.71
C VAL A 130 0.70 6.04 -10.68
N LEU A 131 1.20 7.07 -9.99
CA LEU A 131 2.22 6.91 -8.95
C LEU A 131 1.68 6.12 -7.75
N ALA A 132 0.47 6.41 -7.28
CA ALA A 132 -0.17 5.66 -6.21
C ALA A 132 -0.36 4.19 -6.57
N ALA A 133 -0.76 3.90 -7.81
CA ALA A 133 -0.89 2.53 -8.31
C ALA A 133 0.47 1.82 -8.34
N ALA A 134 1.53 2.48 -8.80
CA ALA A 134 2.87 1.87 -8.84
C ALA A 134 3.39 1.54 -7.43
N PHE A 135 3.28 2.47 -6.48
CA PHE A 135 3.64 2.20 -5.08
C PHE A 135 2.81 1.05 -4.47
N THR A 136 1.50 1.04 -4.71
CA THR A 136 0.61 -0.01 -4.19
C THR A 136 0.99 -1.38 -4.76
N GLN A 137 1.26 -1.47 -6.08
CA GLN A 137 1.69 -2.71 -6.71
C GLN A 137 3.04 -3.19 -6.17
N ARG A 138 4.00 -2.27 -5.98
CA ARG A 138 5.33 -2.60 -5.45
C ARG A 138 5.26 -3.07 -4.01
N ALA A 139 4.45 -2.44 -3.17
CA ALA A 139 4.21 -2.87 -1.80
C ALA A 139 3.65 -4.30 -1.74
N MET A 140 2.64 -4.61 -2.55
CA MET A 140 2.08 -5.97 -2.63
C MET A 140 3.12 -6.99 -3.11
N LEU A 141 3.95 -6.61 -4.10
CA LEU A 141 4.97 -7.49 -4.66
C LEU A 141 6.10 -7.77 -3.68
N ARG A 142 6.53 -6.75 -2.91
CA ARG A 142 7.50 -6.90 -1.81
C ARG A 142 7.04 -7.88 -0.76
N ARG A 143 5.77 -7.80 -0.33
CA ARG A 143 5.18 -8.76 0.61
C ARG A 143 5.09 -10.16 0.03
N PHE A 144 4.76 -10.27 -1.26
CA PHE A 144 4.69 -11.56 -1.94
C PHE A 144 6.07 -12.24 -2.01
N LEU A 145 7.11 -11.50 -2.40
CA LEU A 145 8.46 -12.02 -2.55
C LEU A 145 9.17 -12.25 -1.21
N GLY A 146 9.01 -11.33 -0.25
CA GLY A 146 9.65 -11.41 1.06
C GLY A 146 8.85 -12.21 2.10
N GLY A 147 7.65 -12.68 1.75
CA GLY A 147 6.77 -13.43 2.65
C GLY A 147 6.40 -12.64 3.92
N ALA A 148 6.33 -13.34 5.05
CA ALA A 148 6.04 -12.76 6.37
C ALA A 148 7.28 -12.16 7.07
N SER A 149 8.31 -11.77 6.31
CA SER A 149 9.49 -11.10 6.87
C SER A 149 9.15 -9.68 7.33
N GLU A 150 9.65 -9.30 8.49
CA GLU A 150 9.50 -7.93 9.03
C GLU A 150 10.10 -6.88 8.09
N GLU A 151 11.23 -7.20 7.44
CA GLU A 151 11.87 -6.31 6.46
C GLU A 151 10.97 -6.06 5.24
N ALA A 152 10.33 -7.10 4.73
CA ALA A 152 9.43 -7.00 3.59
C ALA A 152 8.16 -6.21 3.93
N ASP A 153 7.61 -6.44 5.12
CA ASP A 153 6.46 -5.69 5.63
C ASP A 153 6.80 -4.21 5.86
N GLU A 154 8.00 -3.88 6.33
CA GLU A 154 8.44 -2.50 6.51
C GLU A 154 8.61 -1.79 5.15
N LEU A 155 9.30 -2.42 4.20
CA LEU A 155 9.44 -1.87 2.84
C LEU A 155 8.09 -1.71 2.13
N ALA A 156 7.14 -2.60 2.39
CA ALA A 156 5.79 -2.50 1.86
C ALA A 156 4.98 -1.40 2.55
N ARG A 157 5.11 -1.25 3.87
CA ARG A 157 4.48 -0.17 4.65
C ARG A 157 4.86 1.20 4.08
N VAL A 158 6.15 1.44 3.87
CA VAL A 158 6.65 2.70 3.30
C VAL A 158 6.02 3.01 1.93
N ASP A 159 5.89 2.00 1.07
CA ASP A 159 5.24 2.17 -0.23
C ASP A 159 3.73 2.41 -0.10
N PHE A 160 3.04 1.70 0.81
CA PHE A 160 1.63 1.95 1.07
C PHE A 160 1.37 3.34 1.65
N GLU A 161 2.24 3.86 2.51
CA GLU A 161 2.12 5.22 3.06
C GLU A 161 2.26 6.28 1.98
N ARG A 162 3.24 6.12 1.07
CA ARG A 162 3.39 7.00 -0.09
C ARG A 162 2.17 6.95 -1.00
N ALA A 163 1.62 5.75 -1.26
CA ALA A 163 0.40 5.61 -2.03
C ALA A 163 -0.83 6.22 -1.31
N ALA A 164 -0.89 6.12 0.02
CA ALA A 164 -1.96 6.72 0.83
C ALA A 164 -1.91 8.26 0.80
N ALA A 165 -0.71 8.85 0.87
CA ALA A 165 -0.51 10.29 0.74
C ALA A 165 -0.97 10.84 -0.62
N LEU A 166 -0.92 10.00 -1.66
CA LEU A 166 -1.41 10.29 -3.01
C LEU A 166 -2.92 10.03 -3.20
N GLY A 167 -3.63 9.59 -2.15
CA GLY A 167 -5.08 9.40 -2.15
C GLY A 167 -5.57 7.95 -2.33
N SER A 168 -4.70 6.94 -2.22
CA SER A 168 -5.12 5.53 -2.28
C SER A 168 -5.71 5.05 -0.95
N GLU A 169 -7.04 4.90 -0.91
CA GLU A 169 -7.75 4.37 0.26
C GLU A 169 -7.39 2.92 0.59
N PHE A 170 -7.12 2.11 -0.45
CA PHE A 170 -6.64 0.75 -0.25
C PHE A 170 -5.28 0.75 0.45
N ALA A 171 -4.35 1.56 -0.04
CA ALA A 171 -3.02 1.66 0.54
C ALA A 171 -3.05 2.19 1.99
N LYS A 172 -3.92 3.17 2.27
CA LYS A 172 -4.14 3.68 3.63
C LYS A 172 -4.53 2.57 4.61
N ARG A 173 -5.45 1.69 4.21
CA ARG A 173 -5.88 0.54 5.03
C ARG A 173 -4.76 -0.49 5.21
N GLU A 174 -4.01 -0.78 4.16
CA GLU A 174 -2.90 -1.74 4.26
C GLU A 174 -1.73 -1.21 5.08
N ALA A 175 -1.38 0.08 4.95
CA ALA A 175 -0.36 0.73 5.78
C ALA A 175 -0.70 0.62 7.28
N ALA A 176 -1.95 0.89 7.65
CA ALA A 176 -2.40 0.79 9.04
C ALA A 176 -2.24 -0.61 9.63
N LYS A 177 -2.49 -1.67 8.83
CA LYS A 177 -2.30 -3.07 9.27
C LYS A 177 -0.83 -3.44 9.47
N LEU A 178 0.07 -2.82 8.70
CA LEU A 178 1.50 -3.08 8.79
C LEU A 178 2.19 -2.24 9.85
N HIS A 179 1.47 -1.30 10.47
CA HIS A 179 2.03 -0.40 11.45
C HIS A 179 2.53 -1.17 12.69
N PRO A 180 3.78 -0.95 13.15
CA PRO A 180 4.37 -1.70 14.26
C PRO A 180 3.54 -1.64 15.54
N ILE A 181 2.96 -0.47 15.85
CA ILE A 181 2.13 -0.29 17.04
C ILE A 181 0.83 -1.10 16.93
N ALA A 182 0.21 -1.13 15.74
CA ALA A 182 -1.02 -1.91 15.52
C ALA A 182 -0.76 -3.42 15.67
N LYS A 183 0.36 -3.92 15.12
CA LYS A 183 0.77 -5.32 15.29
C LYS A 183 1.02 -5.69 16.76
N LEU A 184 1.63 -4.81 17.54
CA LEU A 184 1.88 -5.05 18.96
C LEU A 184 0.57 -5.10 19.76
N CYS A 185 -0.34 -4.16 19.53
CA CYS A 185 -1.67 -4.16 20.16
C CYS A 185 -2.45 -5.44 19.84
N ASP A 186 -2.47 -5.85 18.57
CA ASP A 186 -3.17 -7.07 18.14
C ASP A 186 -2.57 -8.33 18.78
N SER A 187 -1.24 -8.42 18.90
CA SER A 187 -0.57 -9.55 19.54
C SER A 187 -0.84 -9.61 21.04
N MET A 188 -0.86 -8.46 21.73
CA MET A 188 -1.15 -8.35 23.15
C MET A 188 -2.60 -8.74 23.45
N VAL A 189 -3.57 -8.16 22.72
CA VAL A 189 -5.00 -8.49 22.87
C VAL A 189 -5.25 -9.96 22.55
N SER A 190 -4.64 -10.48 21.47
CA SER A 190 -4.76 -11.90 21.11
C SER A 190 -4.19 -12.82 22.18
N GLN A 191 -3.07 -12.46 22.80
CA GLN A 191 -2.46 -13.24 23.87
C GLN A 191 -3.35 -13.24 25.11
N MET A 192 -3.86 -12.07 25.54
CA MET A 192 -4.79 -11.98 26.67
C MET A 192 -6.07 -12.79 26.44
N MET A 193 -6.63 -12.77 25.23
CA MET A 193 -7.81 -13.56 24.88
C MET A 193 -7.55 -15.08 24.89
N LYS A 194 -6.35 -15.50 24.46
CA LYS A 194 -5.91 -16.91 24.56
C LYS A 194 -5.77 -17.33 26.02
N ASP A 195 -5.13 -16.50 26.84
CA ASP A 195 -4.93 -16.78 28.26
C ASP A 195 -6.26 -16.84 29.01
N TYR A 196 -7.19 -15.92 28.72
CA TYR A 196 -8.55 -15.94 29.27
C TYR A 196 -9.36 -17.17 28.85
N ARG A 197 -9.22 -17.62 27.60
CA ARG A 197 -9.88 -18.85 27.13
C ARG A 197 -9.28 -20.10 27.78
N ALA A 198 -7.98 -20.11 28.02
CA ALA A 198 -7.30 -21.21 28.71
C ALA A 198 -7.73 -21.31 30.19
N THR A 199 -7.96 -20.18 30.86
CA THR A 199 -8.46 -20.17 32.25
C THR A 199 -9.92 -20.62 32.35
N LEU A 200 -10.77 -20.33 31.36
CA LEU A 200 -12.16 -20.83 31.31
C LEU A 200 -12.30 -22.28 30.82
N GLY A 201 -11.35 -22.79 30.02
CA GLY A 201 -11.36 -24.14 29.47
C GLY A 201 -10.83 -25.24 30.40
N GLY A 202 -10.29 -24.88 31.57
CA GLY A 202 -9.66 -25.80 32.53
C GLY A 202 -10.52 -26.24 33.70
N ALA A 203 -11.76 -25.75 33.85
CA ALA A 203 -12.65 -26.15 34.92
C ALA A 203 -13.82 -26.97 34.38
N PRO A 204 -13.98 -28.27 34.72
CA PRO A 204 -15.29 -28.89 34.62
C PRO A 204 -16.22 -28.08 35.54
N GLY A 205 -17.16 -27.35 34.93
CA GLY A 205 -18.19 -26.65 35.68
C GLY A 205 -18.92 -27.66 36.60
N PRO A 206 -19.32 -27.25 37.81
CA PRO A 206 -19.98 -28.15 38.74
C PRO A 206 -21.21 -28.74 38.04
N ALA A 207 -21.25 -30.06 37.94
CA ALA A 207 -22.41 -30.79 37.44
C ALA A 207 -23.62 -30.34 38.25
N CYS A 208 -24.56 -29.63 37.61
CA CYS A 208 -25.86 -29.37 38.20
C CYS A 208 -26.54 -30.72 38.44
N SER A 209 -26.46 -31.22 39.67
CA SER A 209 -27.28 -32.34 40.13
C SER A 209 -28.73 -31.87 40.15
N ARG A 210 -29.57 -32.47 39.30
CA ARG A 210 -31.03 -32.35 39.41
C ARG A 210 -31.46 -32.94 40.75
N PRO A 211 -32.36 -32.28 41.50
CA PRO A 211 -33.00 -32.93 42.63
C PRO A 211 -33.81 -34.13 42.11
N SER A 212 -33.60 -35.28 42.72
CA SER A 212 -34.41 -36.47 42.50
C SER A 212 -35.79 -36.23 43.12
N ASP A 213 -36.82 -36.11 42.28
CA ASP A 213 -38.20 -36.16 42.74
C ASP A 213 -38.45 -37.55 43.36
N GLY A 214 -38.63 -37.53 44.69
CA GLY A 214 -39.04 -38.67 45.48
C GLY A 214 -40.53 -38.97 45.27
N ASN A 215 -40.79 -40.27 45.13
CA ASN A 215 -42.08 -40.94 44.93
C ASN A 215 -43.18 -40.56 45.94
#